data_AF-A0A1S8CJA7-F1
#
_entry.id   AF-A0A1S8CJA7-F1
#
_cell.length_a   1.000
_cell.length_b   1.000
_cell.length_c   1.000
_cell.angle_alpha   90.00
_cell.angle_beta   90.00
_cell.angle_gamma   90.00
#
_symmetry.space_group_name_H-M   'P 1'
#
loop_
_entity.id
_entity.type
_entity.pdbx_description
1 polymer ?
#
loop_
_entity_poly.entity_id
_entity_poly.type
_entity_poly.pdbx_seq_one_letter_code
_entity_poly.pdbx_strand_id
1 'polypeptide(L)'
;MPIVEDFPDLSHWRTVQEFSISQAALLLAGIDPYDYDNGLDDVKNNRHIRWKMAWGFSEGIVSAIRRGVLTPVQCFAIRWVENDNWNGYWENYEIKPTDRKHEISKDKTIITRDSLYLWVESERVDFVRKPAPEKITKVHPGWDVSSSSTVVNVMPESVNNNAPLLLKYEHQSEGLEFVQDAIKELWSTYDEDEPQTAPTKKEVIDYLTERGAGKNMAEAVNLVLRPVSLQSIGRRTNKSKG
;
A
#
# COMPACT_ATOMS: atom_id res chain seq x y z
N MET A 1 1.74 11.31 -17.30
CA MET A 1 1.14 11.99 -16.15
C MET A 1 0.42 13.27 -16.58
N PRO A 2 -0.91 13.30 -16.54
CA PRO A 2 -1.64 14.56 -16.58
C PRO A 2 -1.36 15.30 -15.26
N ILE A 3 -0.41 16.22 -15.30
CA ILE A 3 -0.25 17.24 -14.27
C ILE A 3 -1.40 18.21 -14.47
N VAL A 4 -2.16 18.50 -13.42
CA VAL A 4 -3.32 19.38 -13.53
C VAL A 4 -3.19 20.51 -12.53
N GLU A 5 -3.44 21.74 -13.00
CA GLU A 5 -3.30 22.96 -12.19
C GLU A 5 -4.44 23.12 -11.15
N ASP A 6 -5.63 22.60 -11.44
CA ASP A 6 -6.84 22.73 -10.60
C ASP A 6 -7.01 21.57 -9.59
N PHE A 7 -5.91 21.05 -9.04
CA PHE A 7 -5.97 19.89 -8.16
C PHE A 7 -6.52 20.27 -6.76
N PRO A 8 -7.64 19.69 -6.30
CA PRO A 8 -8.27 20.05 -5.03
C PRO A 8 -7.42 19.66 -3.82
N ASP A 9 -7.68 20.26 -2.65
CA ASP A 9 -7.09 19.70 -1.43
C ASP A 9 -7.82 18.42 -1.04
N LEU A 10 -7.10 17.30 -1.00
CA LEU A 10 -7.60 15.97 -0.63
C LEU A 10 -6.97 15.49 0.69
N SER A 11 -6.42 16.41 1.48
CA SER A 11 -5.71 16.09 2.72
C SER A 11 -6.60 15.42 3.76
N HIS A 12 -7.90 15.74 3.80
CA HIS A 12 -8.90 15.11 4.68
C HIS A 12 -9.11 13.63 4.38
N TRP A 13 -8.94 13.20 3.13
CA TRP A 13 -9.04 11.79 2.78
C TRP A 13 -7.91 10.96 3.37
N ARG A 14 -6.79 11.56 3.81
CA ARG A 14 -5.64 10.83 4.42
C ARG A 14 -6.01 10.02 5.66
N THR A 15 -7.09 10.36 6.36
CA THR A 15 -7.53 9.60 7.55
C THR A 15 -8.40 8.38 7.18
N VAL A 16 -8.97 8.35 5.99
CA VAL A 16 -9.86 7.28 5.52
C VAL A 16 -9.04 6.12 4.97
N GLN A 17 -9.24 4.90 5.49
CA GLN A 17 -8.47 3.71 5.08
C GLN A 17 -9.24 2.74 4.18
N GLU A 18 -10.55 2.92 4.07
CA GLU A 18 -11.42 2.07 3.26
C GLU A 18 -12.22 2.94 2.30
N PHE A 19 -12.30 2.50 1.05
CA PHE A 19 -12.97 3.24 -0.01
C PHE A 19 -13.92 2.33 -0.76
N SER A 20 -15.03 2.89 -1.23
CA SER A 20 -15.70 2.29 -2.37
C SER A 20 -14.82 2.37 -3.62
N ILE A 21 -15.06 1.51 -4.61
CA ILE A 21 -14.36 1.59 -5.91
C ILE A 21 -14.57 2.98 -6.53
N SER A 22 -15.78 3.52 -6.44
CA SER A 22 -16.11 4.87 -6.92
C SER A 22 -15.25 5.94 -6.25
N GLN A 23 -15.15 5.93 -4.91
CA GLN A 23 -14.32 6.88 -4.17
C GLN A 23 -12.84 6.76 -4.55
N ALA A 24 -12.30 5.54 -4.59
CA ALA A 24 -10.91 5.30 -4.98
C ALA A 24 -10.60 5.82 -6.39
N ALA A 25 -11.51 5.56 -7.34
CA ALA A 25 -11.36 6.00 -8.72
C ALA A 25 -11.41 7.53 -8.87
N LEU A 26 -12.27 8.20 -8.09
CA LEU A 26 -12.35 9.66 -8.04
C LEU A 26 -11.07 10.27 -7.46
N LEU A 27 -10.55 9.72 -6.35
CA LEU A 27 -9.30 10.17 -5.75
C LEU A 27 -8.11 10.01 -6.69
N LEU A 28 -7.99 8.89 -7.42
CA LEU A 28 -6.97 8.70 -8.45
C LEU A 28 -7.11 9.70 -9.61
N ALA A 29 -8.34 10.11 -9.93
CA ALA A 29 -8.62 11.15 -10.91
C ALA A 29 -8.43 12.57 -10.35
N GLY A 30 -8.01 12.76 -9.10
CA GLY A 30 -7.85 14.08 -8.48
C GLY A 30 -9.19 14.81 -8.32
N ILE A 31 -10.26 14.08 -8.02
CA ILE A 31 -11.60 14.60 -7.73
C ILE A 31 -11.92 14.25 -6.28
N ASP A 32 -12.47 15.20 -5.53
CA ASP A 32 -12.98 14.91 -4.18
C ASP A 32 -14.31 14.15 -4.28
N PRO A 33 -14.41 12.91 -3.76
CA PRO A 33 -15.68 12.19 -3.74
C PRO A 33 -16.81 12.91 -2.99
N TYR A 34 -16.51 13.81 -2.04
CA TYR A 34 -17.56 14.55 -1.32
C TYR A 34 -18.19 15.69 -2.10
N ASP A 35 -17.62 16.07 -3.24
CA ASP A 35 -18.24 17.07 -4.13
C ASP A 35 -19.42 16.48 -4.93
N TYR A 36 -19.63 15.16 -4.88
CA TYR A 36 -20.55 14.43 -5.76
C TYR A 36 -21.30 13.31 -5.01
N ASP A 37 -22.56 13.56 -4.65
CA ASP A 37 -23.37 12.65 -3.81
C ASP A 37 -23.58 11.27 -4.44
N ASN A 38 -23.71 11.20 -5.78
CA ASN A 38 -23.87 9.94 -6.53
C ASN A 38 -22.56 9.49 -7.21
N GLY A 39 -21.40 9.90 -6.68
CA GLY A 39 -20.09 9.40 -7.09
C GLY A 39 -19.82 9.53 -8.61
N LEU A 40 -19.48 8.41 -9.25
CA LEU A 40 -19.04 8.38 -10.67
C LEU A 40 -20.11 8.86 -11.66
N ASP A 41 -21.39 8.58 -11.38
CA ASP A 41 -22.48 9.00 -12.26
C ASP A 41 -22.67 10.51 -12.21
N ASP A 42 -22.62 11.09 -11.01
CA ASP A 42 -22.80 12.53 -10.84
C ASP A 42 -21.65 13.32 -11.48
N VAL A 43 -20.40 12.87 -11.32
CA VAL A 43 -19.23 13.47 -11.97
C VAL A 43 -19.36 13.47 -13.49
N LYS A 44 -19.93 12.41 -14.07
CA LYS A 44 -20.19 12.29 -15.50
C LYS A 44 -21.35 13.19 -15.94
N ASN A 45 -22.45 13.23 -15.18
CA ASN A 45 -23.63 14.04 -15.47
C ASN A 45 -23.32 15.54 -15.41
N ASN A 46 -22.49 15.95 -14.45
CA ASN A 46 -21.96 17.32 -14.33
C ASN A 46 -20.83 17.63 -15.32
N ARG A 47 -20.45 16.66 -16.18
CA ARG A 47 -19.43 16.80 -17.23
C ARG A 47 -18.07 17.27 -16.70
N HIS A 48 -17.70 16.85 -15.50
CA HIS A 48 -16.40 17.18 -14.92
C HIS A 48 -15.28 16.75 -15.87
N ILE A 49 -14.29 17.60 -16.15
CA ILE A 49 -13.29 17.34 -17.22
C ILE A 49 -12.55 16.00 -17.07
N ARG A 50 -12.41 15.51 -15.84
CA ARG A 50 -11.74 14.25 -15.48
C ARG A 50 -12.67 13.04 -15.37
N TRP A 51 -13.96 13.14 -15.71
CA TRP A 51 -14.94 12.06 -15.53
C TRP A 51 -14.54 10.76 -16.23
N LYS A 52 -13.96 10.85 -17.45
CA LYS A 52 -13.49 9.66 -18.20
C LYS A 52 -12.34 8.95 -17.49
N MET A 53 -11.43 9.70 -16.86
CA MET A 53 -10.32 9.12 -16.09
C MET A 53 -10.85 8.39 -14.86
N ALA A 54 -11.75 9.02 -14.10
CA ALA A 54 -12.38 8.37 -12.96
C ALA A 54 -13.10 7.07 -13.36
N TRP A 55 -13.89 7.11 -14.44
CA TRP A 55 -14.52 5.90 -14.97
C TRP A 55 -13.49 4.84 -15.38
N GLY A 56 -12.43 5.22 -16.08
CA GLY A 56 -11.35 4.31 -16.46
C GLY A 56 -10.66 3.65 -15.26
N PHE A 57 -10.37 4.42 -14.19
CA PHE A 57 -9.83 3.84 -12.95
C PHE A 57 -10.82 2.89 -12.29
N SER A 58 -12.11 3.19 -12.30
CA SER A 58 -13.13 2.28 -11.76
C SER A 58 -13.15 0.94 -12.48
N GLU A 59 -13.06 0.94 -13.82
CA GLU A 59 -12.97 -0.29 -14.64
C GLU A 59 -11.66 -1.04 -14.37
N GLY A 60 -10.55 -0.30 -14.21
CA GLY A 60 -9.25 -0.86 -13.87
C GLY A 60 -9.27 -1.59 -12.52
N ILE A 61 -9.85 -0.98 -11.49
CA ILE A 61 -10.00 -1.56 -10.16
C ILE A 61 -10.89 -2.81 -10.21
N VAL A 62 -12.05 -2.74 -10.89
CA VAL A 62 -12.92 -3.91 -11.08
C VAL A 62 -12.16 -5.04 -11.77
N SER A 63 -11.42 -4.74 -12.84
CA SER A 63 -10.57 -5.72 -13.54
C SER A 63 -9.50 -6.33 -12.62
N ALA A 64 -8.85 -5.52 -11.78
CA ALA A 64 -7.85 -5.99 -10.82
C ALA A 64 -8.45 -6.93 -9.77
N ILE A 65 -9.63 -6.60 -9.25
CA ILE A 65 -10.40 -7.46 -8.33
C ILE A 65 -10.74 -8.79 -9.00
N ARG A 66 -11.23 -8.72 -10.24
CA ARG A 66 -11.60 -9.91 -11.01
C ARG A 66 -10.39 -10.82 -11.27
N ARG A 67 -9.20 -10.26 -11.48
CA ARG A 67 -7.95 -11.01 -11.66
C ARG A 67 -7.32 -11.50 -10.37
N GLY A 68 -7.80 -11.05 -9.20
CA GLY A 68 -7.23 -11.38 -7.90
C GLY A 68 -5.92 -10.64 -7.59
N VAL A 69 -5.63 -9.55 -8.33
CA VAL A 69 -4.48 -8.66 -8.07
C VAL A 69 -4.81 -7.69 -6.94
N LEU A 70 -6.06 -7.23 -6.88
CA LEU A 70 -6.57 -6.37 -5.82
C LEU A 70 -7.63 -7.15 -5.02
N THR A 71 -7.45 -7.26 -3.71
CA THR A 71 -8.40 -7.99 -2.86
C THR A 71 -9.34 -7.01 -2.16
N PRO A 72 -10.66 -7.07 -2.41
CA PRO A 72 -11.63 -6.25 -1.68
C PRO A 72 -11.86 -6.81 -0.27
N VAL A 73 -12.19 -5.92 0.67
CA VAL A 73 -12.66 -6.29 2.02
C VAL A 73 -14.05 -6.91 1.93
N GLN A 74 -14.93 -6.26 1.16
CA GLN A 74 -16.27 -6.73 0.85
C GLN A 74 -16.54 -6.53 -0.63
N CYS A 75 -17.07 -7.56 -1.30
CA CYS A 75 -17.36 -7.51 -2.72
C CYS A 75 -18.86 -7.68 -2.95
N PHE A 76 -19.49 -6.65 -3.52
CA PHE A 76 -20.93 -6.65 -3.77
C PHE A 76 -21.21 -6.68 -5.26
N ALA A 77 -22.35 -7.25 -5.64
CA ALA A 77 -22.92 -7.14 -6.97
C ALA A 77 -24.30 -6.49 -6.90
N ILE A 78 -24.74 -5.96 -8.05
CA ILE A 78 -26.09 -5.42 -8.22
C ILE A 78 -26.89 -6.40 -9.07
N ARG A 79 -28.11 -6.71 -8.64
CA ARG A 79 -29.08 -7.47 -9.45
C ARG A 79 -30.46 -6.85 -9.38
N TRP A 80 -31.23 -7.05 -10.43
CA TRP A 80 -32.66 -6.77 -10.42
C TRP A 80 -33.40 -7.93 -9.77
N VAL A 81 -34.24 -7.64 -8.78
CA VAL A 81 -35.12 -8.63 -8.15
C VAL A 81 -36.56 -8.27 -8.52
N GLU A 82 -37.22 -9.17 -9.24
CA GLU A 82 -38.65 -9.06 -9.54
C GLU A 82 -39.48 -9.41 -8.30
N ASN A 83 -40.55 -8.65 -8.06
CA ASN A 83 -41.60 -9.00 -7.12
C ASN A 83 -42.86 -9.43 -7.87
N ASP A 84 -43.75 -10.14 -7.17
CA ASP A 84 -44.94 -10.79 -7.72
C ASP A 84 -45.93 -9.83 -8.44
N ASN A 85 -45.75 -8.51 -8.32
CA ASN A 85 -46.64 -7.48 -8.86
C ASN A 85 -46.04 -6.67 -10.03
N TRP A 86 -45.16 -7.26 -10.85
CA TRP A 86 -44.51 -6.57 -11.98
C TRP A 86 -43.69 -5.33 -11.58
N ASN A 87 -43.37 -5.24 -10.29
CA ASN A 87 -42.47 -4.24 -9.75
C ASN A 87 -41.18 -4.95 -9.34
N GLY A 88 -40.06 -4.24 -9.34
CA GLY A 88 -38.80 -4.80 -8.92
C GLY A 88 -37.93 -3.73 -8.29
N TYR A 89 -36.86 -4.18 -7.66
CA TYR A 89 -35.88 -3.28 -7.08
C TYR A 89 -34.47 -3.79 -7.37
N TRP A 90 -33.53 -2.85 -7.42
CA TRP A 90 -32.12 -3.16 -7.46
C TRP A 90 -31.67 -3.54 -6.06
N GLU A 91 -31.17 -4.76 -5.92
CA GLU A 91 -30.60 -5.27 -4.68
C GLU A 91 -29.08 -5.32 -4.79
N ASN A 92 -28.39 -4.90 -3.73
CA ASN A 92 -26.97 -5.17 -3.55
C ASN A 92 -26.82 -6.41 -2.68
N TYR A 93 -26.00 -7.35 -3.10
CA TYR A 93 -25.74 -8.57 -2.35
C TYR A 93 -24.28 -8.99 -2.50
N GLU A 94 -23.77 -9.70 -1.50
CA GLU A 94 -22.36 -10.07 -1.44
C GLU A 94 -22.05 -11.20 -2.42
N ILE A 95 -20.92 -11.08 -3.12
CA ILE A 95 -20.43 -12.06 -4.08
C ILE A 95 -18.95 -12.37 -3.84
N LYS A 96 -18.50 -13.51 -4.36
CA LYS A 96 -17.06 -13.78 -4.45
C LYS A 96 -16.46 -12.94 -5.59
N PRO A 97 -15.24 -12.39 -5.44
CA PRO A 97 -14.56 -11.65 -6.52
C PRO A 97 -14.43 -12.42 -7.84
N THR A 98 -14.44 -13.76 -7.78
CA THR A 98 -14.37 -14.65 -8.95
C THR A 98 -15.71 -14.82 -9.67
N ASP A 99 -16.86 -14.45 -9.09
CA ASP A 99 -18.18 -14.69 -9.67
C ASP A 99 -18.50 -13.73 -10.83
N ARG A 100 -18.47 -14.24 -12.07
CA ARG A 100 -18.70 -13.48 -13.30
C ARG A 100 -20.17 -13.31 -13.70
N LYS A 101 -21.12 -13.86 -12.94
CA LYS A 101 -22.54 -13.83 -13.33
C LYS A 101 -23.16 -12.43 -13.26
N HIS A 102 -22.63 -11.59 -12.37
CA HIS A 102 -23.16 -10.26 -12.10
C HIS A 102 -22.04 -9.24 -12.02
N GLU A 103 -22.34 -7.98 -12.30
CA GLU A 103 -21.38 -6.89 -12.27
C GLU A 103 -21.04 -6.50 -10.83
N ILE A 104 -19.78 -6.13 -10.58
CA ILE A 104 -19.35 -5.65 -9.26
C ILE A 104 -19.93 -4.25 -9.03
N SER A 105 -20.60 -4.08 -7.90
CA SER A 105 -21.12 -2.79 -7.42
C SER A 105 -19.96 -1.87 -7.06
N LYS A 106 -19.77 -0.79 -7.82
CA LYS A 106 -18.67 0.17 -7.60
C LYS A 106 -18.84 0.99 -6.32
N ASP A 107 -20.10 1.22 -5.92
CA ASP A 107 -20.41 2.04 -4.75
C ASP A 107 -20.48 1.24 -3.45
N LYS A 108 -20.73 -0.07 -3.53
CA LYS A 108 -20.84 -0.94 -2.34
C LYS A 108 -19.62 -1.84 -2.11
N THR A 109 -18.81 -2.09 -3.13
CA THR A 109 -17.57 -2.88 -2.97
C THR A 109 -16.51 -2.04 -2.29
N ILE A 110 -15.96 -2.56 -1.20
CA ILE A 110 -15.02 -1.86 -0.33
C ILE A 110 -13.61 -2.43 -0.52
N ILE A 111 -12.64 -1.54 -0.70
CA ILE A 111 -11.22 -1.86 -0.81
C ILE A 111 -10.43 -1.06 0.22
N THR A 112 -9.30 -1.60 0.68
CA THR A 112 -8.40 -0.86 1.56
C THR A 112 -7.50 0.08 0.76
N ARG A 113 -7.04 1.15 1.42
CA ARG A 113 -6.00 2.04 0.94
C ARG A 113 -4.76 1.27 0.49
N ASP A 114 -4.29 0.35 1.33
CA ASP A 114 -3.06 -0.39 1.05
C ASP A 114 -3.19 -1.24 -0.20
N SER A 115 -4.34 -1.91 -0.38
CA SER A 115 -4.63 -2.70 -1.58
C SER A 115 -4.65 -1.83 -2.85
N LEU A 116 -5.20 -0.60 -2.73
CA LEU A 116 -5.20 0.36 -3.83
C LEU A 116 -3.78 0.82 -4.18
N TYR A 117 -2.96 1.17 -3.19
CA TYR A 117 -1.57 1.59 -3.42
C TYR A 117 -0.71 0.47 -4.02
N LEU A 118 -0.83 -0.75 -3.49
CA LEU A 118 -0.13 -1.92 -4.01
C LEU A 118 -0.51 -2.19 -5.47
N TRP A 119 -1.79 -2.07 -5.82
CA TRP A 119 -2.24 -2.20 -7.21
C TRP A 119 -1.67 -1.09 -8.11
N VAL A 120 -1.72 0.16 -7.66
CA VAL A 120 -1.17 1.31 -8.39
C VAL A 120 0.32 1.15 -8.67
N GLU A 121 1.09 0.71 -7.67
CA GLU A 121 2.52 0.48 -7.79
C GLU A 121 2.84 -0.71 -8.71
N SER A 122 2.20 -1.87 -8.47
CA SER A 122 2.46 -3.09 -9.23
C SER A 122 2.10 -2.97 -10.71
N GLU A 123 0.98 -2.31 -11.04
CA GLU A 123 0.55 -2.13 -12.42
C GLU A 123 1.03 -0.82 -13.03
N ARG A 124 1.82 -0.04 -12.29
CA ARG A 124 2.34 1.27 -12.70
C ARG A 124 1.22 2.18 -13.21
N VAL A 125 0.10 2.21 -12.49
CA VAL A 125 -1.07 3.01 -12.84
C VAL A 125 -0.68 4.49 -12.82
N ASP A 126 -0.83 5.13 -13.98
CA ASP A 126 -0.58 6.57 -14.11
C ASP A 126 -1.84 7.34 -13.64
N PHE A 127 -1.74 8.01 -12.50
CA PHE A 127 -2.84 8.76 -11.86
C PHE A 127 -2.51 10.25 -11.71
N VAL A 128 -3.53 11.07 -11.47
CA VAL A 128 -3.42 12.54 -11.47
C VAL A 128 -2.57 13.02 -10.29
N ARG A 129 -1.67 13.98 -10.54
CA ARG A 129 -0.76 14.53 -9.51
C ARG A 129 -0.79 16.05 -9.49
N LYS A 130 -0.55 16.62 -8.31
CA LYS A 130 -0.25 18.04 -8.13
C LYS A 130 1.03 18.40 -8.90
N PRO A 131 1.10 19.59 -9.53
CA PRO A 131 2.34 20.07 -10.12
C PRO A 131 3.44 20.13 -9.07
N ALA A 132 4.66 19.74 -9.44
CA ALA A 132 5.80 19.90 -8.57
C ALA A 132 5.98 21.40 -8.27
N PRO A 133 6.19 21.80 -7.01
CA PRO A 133 6.47 23.19 -6.71
C PRO A 133 7.69 23.63 -7.50
N GLU A 134 7.59 24.73 -8.23
CA GLU A 134 8.73 25.29 -8.93
C GLU A 134 9.87 25.53 -7.92
N LYS A 135 11.04 24.94 -8.19
CA LYS A 135 12.24 25.23 -7.40
C LYS A 135 12.59 26.69 -7.64
N ILE A 136 12.23 27.57 -6.70
CA ILE A 136 12.65 28.97 -6.71
C ILE A 136 14.18 28.98 -6.73
N THR A 137 14.73 29.24 -7.91
CA THR A 137 16.17 29.30 -8.11
C THR A 137 16.57 30.76 -7.95
N LYS A 138 17.20 31.06 -6.81
CA LYS A 138 17.87 32.31 -6.41
C LYS A 138 16.98 33.41 -5.85
N VAL A 139 17.03 33.55 -4.52
CA VAL A 139 16.73 34.80 -3.82
C VAL A 139 17.95 35.72 -3.99
N HIS A 140 17.78 36.86 -4.66
CA HIS A 140 18.74 37.96 -4.60
C HIS A 140 18.77 38.53 -3.16
N PRO A 141 19.94 38.87 -2.60
CA PRO A 141 20.00 39.47 -1.27
C PRO A 141 19.60 40.94 -1.37
N GLY A 142 18.35 41.25 -1.04
CA GLY A 142 17.83 42.60 -0.89
C GLY A 142 16.49 42.53 -0.16
N TRP A 143 16.44 43.09 1.04
CA TRP A 143 15.34 42.99 1.98
C TRP A 143 14.00 43.48 1.43
N ASP A 144 12.94 42.73 1.72
CA ASP A 144 11.77 43.36 2.35
C ASP A 144 11.02 42.35 3.23
N VAL A 145 10.75 42.78 4.46
CA VAL A 145 10.08 42.01 5.51
C VAL A 145 8.58 42.17 5.31
N SER A 146 7.90 41.09 4.93
CA SER A 146 6.48 40.94 5.23
C SER A 146 6.18 39.51 5.66
N SER A 147 5.70 39.42 6.88
CA SER A 147 5.49 38.22 7.65
C SER A 147 4.40 37.33 7.06
N SER A 148 4.73 36.07 6.82
CA SER A 148 3.77 34.97 6.97
C SER A 148 4.56 33.77 7.47
N SER A 149 4.22 33.30 8.67
CA SER A 149 4.85 32.18 9.36
C SER A 149 4.83 30.94 8.48
N THR A 150 5.95 30.66 7.82
CA THR A 150 6.15 29.38 7.14
C THR A 150 6.46 28.34 8.22
N VAL A 151 5.50 27.49 8.52
CA VAL A 151 5.75 26.27 9.28
C VAL A 151 6.69 25.42 8.43
N VAL A 152 7.97 25.38 8.83
CA VAL A 152 8.97 24.49 8.24
C VAL A 152 8.58 23.06 8.61
N ASN A 153 7.84 22.40 7.73
CA ASN A 153 7.67 20.96 7.83
C ASN A 153 8.96 20.34 7.27
N VAL A 154 9.88 20.01 8.16
CA VAL A 154 11.11 19.29 7.83
C VAL A 154 10.71 17.99 7.15
N MET A 155 10.93 17.91 5.84
CA MET A 155 10.85 16.65 5.10
C MET A 155 11.99 15.77 5.62
N PRO A 156 11.76 14.53 6.07
CA PRO A 156 12.87 13.64 6.37
C PRO A 156 13.62 13.38 5.05
N GLU A 157 14.94 13.46 5.15
CA GLU A 157 15.89 13.28 4.06
C GLU A 157 15.59 12.01 3.26
N SER A 158 15.79 12.11 1.94
CA SER A 158 15.76 10.97 1.03
C SER A 158 16.81 9.94 1.43
N VAL A 159 16.39 8.88 2.11
CA VAL A 159 17.25 7.73 2.41
C VAL A 159 17.51 6.98 1.10
N ASN A 160 18.79 6.82 0.77
CA ASN A 160 19.29 6.14 -0.42
C ASN A 160 18.65 4.75 -0.63
N ASN A 161 18.22 4.49 -1.86
CA ASN A 161 17.43 3.34 -2.33
C ASN A 161 18.17 1.99 -2.43
N ASN A 162 19.18 1.71 -1.60
CA ASN A 162 19.94 0.45 -1.71
C ASN A 162 19.83 -0.48 -0.48
N ALA A 163 18.83 -0.30 0.38
CA ALA A 163 18.51 -1.30 1.40
C ALA A 163 17.21 -2.03 0.97
N PRO A 164 17.15 -3.37 1.05
CA PRO A 164 15.89 -4.08 0.81
C PRO A 164 14.86 -3.55 1.81
N LEU A 165 13.83 -2.88 1.27
CA LEU A 165 12.71 -2.34 2.04
C LEU A 165 11.94 -3.51 2.63
N LEU A 166 12.24 -3.85 3.89
CA LEU A 166 11.31 -4.65 4.68
C LEU A 166 10.02 -3.86 4.79
N LEU A 167 8.93 -4.41 4.23
CA LEU A 167 7.60 -3.86 4.34
C LEU A 167 7.30 -3.57 5.82
N LYS A 168 6.97 -2.32 6.13
CA LYS A 168 6.55 -1.92 7.48
C LYS A 168 5.09 -2.35 7.69
N TYR A 169 4.86 -3.64 7.87
CA TYR A 169 3.58 -4.12 8.39
C TYR A 169 3.49 -3.72 9.87
N GLU A 170 2.48 -2.92 10.24
CA GLU A 170 2.21 -2.48 11.63
C GLU A 170 1.67 -3.61 12.54
N HIS A 171 2.09 -4.86 12.31
CA HIS A 171 1.77 -5.96 13.21
C HIS A 171 2.81 -6.01 14.33
N GLN A 172 2.44 -5.56 15.53
CA GLN A 172 3.28 -5.62 16.72
C GLN A 172 3.11 -6.94 17.46
N SER A 173 3.59 -8.04 16.86
CA SER A 173 3.70 -9.30 17.58
C SER A 173 5.11 -9.47 18.13
N GLU A 174 5.22 -10.03 19.33
CA GLU A 174 6.48 -10.31 20.02
C GLU A 174 7.49 -11.06 19.12
N GLY A 175 7.00 -12.01 18.30
CA GLY A 175 7.83 -12.73 17.34
C GLY A 175 8.42 -11.84 16.24
N LEU A 176 7.71 -10.81 15.80
CA LEU A 176 8.21 -9.87 14.78
C LEU A 176 9.28 -8.92 15.31
N GLU A 177 9.19 -8.55 16.59
CA GLU A 177 10.26 -7.78 17.26
C GLU A 177 11.56 -8.59 17.27
N PHE A 178 11.48 -9.87 17.64
CA PHE A 178 12.62 -10.79 17.59
C PHE A 178 13.19 -10.97 16.18
N VAL A 179 12.34 -11.06 15.15
CA VAL A 179 12.76 -11.10 13.74
C VAL A 179 13.52 -9.83 13.37
N GLN A 180 12.96 -8.65 13.66
CA GLN A 180 13.55 -7.38 13.28
C GLN A 180 14.91 -7.15 13.95
N ASP A 181 15.02 -7.48 15.23
CA ASP A 181 16.28 -7.37 15.97
C ASP A 181 17.33 -8.37 15.49
N ALA A 182 16.93 -9.62 15.19
CA ALA A 182 17.85 -10.61 14.64
C ALA A 182 18.33 -10.24 13.23
N ILE A 183 17.51 -9.60 12.40
CA ILE A 183 17.95 -9.09 11.08
C ILE A 183 19.04 -8.04 11.24
N LYS A 184 18.85 -7.07 12.14
CA LYS A 184 19.83 -6.00 12.36
C LYS A 184 21.18 -6.54 12.85
N GLU A 185 21.17 -7.47 13.78
CA GLU A 185 22.41 -7.96 14.39
C GLU A 185 23.08 -9.09 13.60
N LEU A 186 22.31 -10.10 13.16
CA LEU A 186 22.87 -11.31 12.57
C LEU A 186 22.96 -11.27 11.04
N TRP A 187 22.12 -10.44 10.40
CA TRP A 187 22.00 -10.40 8.93
C TRP A 187 22.50 -9.10 8.30
N SER A 188 22.97 -8.14 9.09
CA SER A 188 23.57 -6.89 8.57
C SER A 188 24.84 -7.11 7.74
N THR A 189 25.48 -8.26 7.88
CA THR A 189 26.71 -8.64 7.16
C THR A 189 26.51 -9.79 6.18
N TYR A 190 25.26 -10.19 5.92
CA TYR A 190 24.95 -11.24 4.97
C TYR A 190 25.14 -10.75 3.53
N ASP A 191 25.82 -11.56 2.74
CA ASP A 191 26.04 -11.36 1.30
C ASP A 191 25.39 -12.52 0.53
N GLU A 192 24.57 -12.19 -0.47
CA GLU A 192 23.86 -13.16 -1.30
C GLU A 192 24.82 -14.00 -2.16
N ASP A 193 25.93 -13.40 -2.61
CA ASP A 193 26.94 -14.06 -3.43
C ASP A 193 27.87 -14.96 -2.58
N GLU A 194 27.89 -14.77 -1.25
CA GLU A 194 28.63 -15.59 -0.29
C GLU A 194 27.71 -16.20 0.79
N PRO A 195 26.99 -17.30 0.50
CA PRO A 195 26.05 -17.94 1.43
C PRO A 195 26.64 -18.37 2.79
N GLN A 196 27.97 -18.44 2.90
CA GLN A 196 28.68 -18.75 4.15
C GLN A 196 28.69 -17.59 5.16
N THR A 197 28.31 -16.38 4.74
CA THR A 197 28.11 -15.22 5.63
C THR A 197 26.83 -15.34 6.44
N ALA A 198 25.91 -16.25 6.08
CA ALA A 198 24.67 -16.47 6.80
C ALA A 198 24.89 -17.04 8.22
N PRO A 199 24.14 -16.57 9.22
CA PRO A 199 24.22 -17.08 10.58
C PRO A 199 23.76 -18.54 10.66
N THR A 200 24.38 -19.31 11.55
CA THR A 200 24.02 -20.71 11.81
C THR A 200 22.72 -20.81 12.62
N LYS A 201 22.05 -21.97 12.55
CA LYS A 201 20.86 -22.25 13.39
C LYS A 201 21.14 -21.99 14.88
N LYS A 202 22.32 -22.39 15.35
CA LYS A 202 22.69 -22.29 16.76
C LYS A 202 22.86 -20.84 17.17
N GLU A 203 23.57 -20.04 16.38
CA GLU A 203 23.76 -18.60 16.64
C GLU A 203 22.43 -17.85 16.70
N VAL A 204 21.49 -18.15 15.78
CA VAL A 204 20.16 -17.52 15.79
C VAL A 204 19.36 -17.91 17.05
N ILE A 205 19.34 -19.20 17.41
CA ILE A 205 18.57 -19.65 18.58
C ILE A 205 19.17 -19.13 19.89
N ASP A 206 20.49 -19.15 20.02
CA ASP A 206 21.18 -18.68 21.23
C ASP A 206 20.94 -17.17 21.40
N TYR A 207 21.09 -16.37 20.34
CA TYR A 207 20.83 -14.92 20.35
C TYR A 207 19.39 -14.57 20.76
N LEU A 208 18.40 -15.27 20.21
CA LEU A 208 16.99 -15.03 20.52
C LEU A 208 16.62 -15.44 21.95
N THR A 209 17.20 -16.54 22.44
CA THR A 209 16.98 -17.02 23.80
C THR A 209 17.59 -16.07 24.84
N GLU A 210 18.78 -15.51 24.56
CA GLU A 210 19.40 -14.46 25.39
C GLU A 210 18.55 -13.19 25.48
N ARG A 211 17.81 -12.87 24.41
CA ARG A 211 16.86 -11.75 24.36
C ARG A 211 15.51 -12.04 25.02
N GLY A 212 15.32 -13.23 25.59
CA GLY A 212 14.12 -13.61 26.33
C GLY A 212 13.08 -14.38 25.52
N ALA A 213 13.36 -14.75 24.26
CA ALA A 213 12.45 -15.58 23.49
C ALA A 213 12.36 -17.00 24.07
N GLY A 214 11.14 -17.52 24.24
CA GLY A 214 10.94 -18.93 24.57
C GLY A 214 11.46 -19.86 23.46
N LYS A 215 11.88 -21.08 23.80
CA LYS A 215 12.49 -22.04 22.84
C LYS A 215 11.68 -22.23 21.56
N ASN A 216 10.36 -22.38 21.67
CA ASN A 216 9.46 -22.56 20.51
C ASN A 216 9.40 -21.29 19.64
N MET A 217 9.44 -20.11 20.26
CA MET A 217 9.47 -18.83 19.56
C MET A 217 10.78 -18.66 18.78
N ALA A 218 11.91 -18.95 19.43
CA ALA A 218 13.23 -18.90 18.79
C ALA A 218 13.33 -19.87 17.60
N GLU A 219 12.76 -21.07 17.71
CA GLU A 219 12.70 -22.03 16.60
C GLU A 219 11.84 -21.53 15.43
N ALA A 220 10.67 -20.96 15.72
CA ALA A 220 9.78 -20.38 14.70
C ALA A 220 10.43 -19.19 13.98
N VAL A 221 11.03 -18.26 14.74
CA VAL A 221 11.76 -17.11 14.18
C VAL A 221 12.95 -17.55 13.33
N ASN A 222 13.70 -18.57 13.77
CA ASN A 222 14.80 -19.14 12.97
C ASN A 222 14.30 -19.70 11.62
N LEU A 223 13.11 -20.33 11.57
CA LEU A 223 12.54 -20.83 10.30
C LEU A 223 12.18 -19.69 9.34
N VAL A 224 11.74 -18.56 9.87
CA VAL A 224 11.43 -17.36 9.08
C VAL A 224 12.72 -16.71 8.56
N LEU A 225 13.73 -16.57 9.41
CA LEU A 225 14.99 -15.92 9.05
C LEU A 225 15.85 -16.76 8.09
N ARG A 226 15.82 -18.09 8.19
CA ARG A 226 16.65 -18.99 7.38
C ARG A 226 15.78 -19.79 6.41
N PRO A 227 15.66 -19.37 5.13
CA PRO A 227 14.95 -20.13 4.11
C PRO A 227 15.62 -21.49 3.89
N VAL A 228 14.88 -22.48 3.35
CA VAL A 228 15.32 -23.89 3.21
C VAL A 228 16.71 -24.03 2.56
N SER A 229 17.03 -23.18 1.58
CA SER A 229 18.33 -23.11 0.90
C SER A 229 19.50 -22.77 1.83
N LEU A 230 19.26 -21.97 2.87
CA LEU A 230 20.26 -21.55 3.86
C LEU A 230 20.17 -22.35 5.16
N GLN A 231 19.18 -23.22 5.34
CA GLN A 231 19.07 -24.03 6.56
C GLN A 231 20.23 -25.04 6.69
N SER A 232 20.74 -25.54 5.56
CA SER A 232 21.86 -26.47 5.46
C SER A 232 23.24 -25.79 5.42
N ILE A 233 23.27 -24.46 5.27
CA ILE A 233 24.49 -23.66 5.13
C ILE A 233 24.67 -22.81 6.40
N GLY A 234 25.90 -22.64 6.87
CA GLY A 234 26.16 -21.79 8.02
C GLY A 234 27.63 -21.42 8.11
N ARG A 235 27.89 -20.24 8.68
CA ARG A 235 29.23 -19.69 8.91
C ARG A 235 30.16 -20.74 9.53
N ARG A 236 31.18 -21.15 8.78
CA ARG A 236 32.22 -22.03 9.29
C ARG A 236 33.00 -21.27 10.37
N THR A 237 33.02 -21.81 11.58
CA THR A 237 33.92 -21.31 12.63
C THR A 237 35.35 -21.54 12.17
N ASN A 238 36.06 -20.45 11.84
CA ASN A 238 37.51 -20.52 11.72
C ASN A 238 38.05 -20.90 13.09
N LYS A 239 38.43 -22.17 13.26
CA LYS A 239 39.31 -22.58 14.35
C LYS A 239 40.62 -21.80 14.18
N SER A 240 40.79 -20.73 14.96
CA SER A 240 42.13 -20.21 15.23
C SER A 240 42.93 -21.35 15.86
N LYS A 241 43.90 -21.85 15.10
CA LYS A 241 45.05 -22.56 15.66
C LYS A 241 46.01 -21.47 16.15
N GLY A 242 46.29 -21.45 17.45
CA GLY A 242 47.24 -20.53 18.08
C GLY A 242 46.80 -20.22 19.50
#